data_AF-A0A2N7S1B0-F1
#
_entry.id   AF-A0A2N7S1B0-F1
#
_cell.length_a   1.000
_cell.length_b   1.000
_cell.length_c   1.000
_cell.angle_alpha   90.00
_cell.angle_beta   90.00
_cell.angle_gamma   90.00
#
_symmetry.space_group_name_H-M   'P 1'
#
loop_
_entity.id
_entity.type
_entity.pdbx_description
1 polymer ?
#
loop_
_entity_poly.entity_id
_entity_poly.type
_entity_poly.pdbx_seq_one_letter_code
_entity_poly.pdbx_strand_id
1 'polypeptide(L)' 'MNVQIPSVVEQKRIVDILDKFDALVNDLSVGLPAELTARRQQYEYYRDRLLTFKELEPAS' A
#
# COMPACT_ATOMS: atom_id res chain seq x y z
N MET A 1 35.40 -10.12 8.68
CA MET A 1 34.68 -9.35 7.65
C MET A 1 35.12 -7.90 7.79
N ASN A 2 35.73 -7.30 6.77
CA ASN A 2 36.19 -5.91 6.82
C ASN A 2 35.27 -5.10 5.90
N VAL A 3 34.39 -4.28 6.47
CA VAL A 3 33.50 -3.40 5.70
C VAL A 3 34.16 -2.04 5.62
N GLN A 4 34.37 -1.56 4.40
CA GLN A 4 34.81 -0.19 4.17
C GLN A 4 33.64 0.74 4.49
N ILE A 5 33.84 1.61 5.48
CA ILE A 5 32.82 2.55 5.92
C ILE A 5 32.94 3.82 5.04
N PRO A 6 31.88 4.21 4.31
CA PRO A 6 31.90 5.43 3.50
C PRO A 6 31.93 6.69 4.38
N SER A 7 32.13 7.86 3.78
CA SER A 7 32.10 9.13 4.52
C SER A 7 30.74 9.36 5.18
N VAL A 8 30.70 10.14 6.26
CA VAL A 8 29.43 10.45 6.97
C VAL A 8 28.39 11.10 6.05
N VAL A 9 28.83 11.89 5.08
CA VAL A 9 27.94 12.53 4.09
C VAL A 9 27.27 11.46 3.21
N GLU A 10 28.05 10.50 2.71
CA GLU A 10 27.50 9.41 1.91
C GLU A 10 26.63 8.47 2.74
N GLN A 11 26.99 8.20 3.99
CA GLN A 11 26.14 7.41 4.89
C GLN A 11 24.75 8.04 5.06
N LYS A 12 24.67 9.35 5.29
CA LYS A 12 23.38 10.06 5.41
C LYS A 12 22.57 9.96 4.12
N ARG A 13 23.20 10.18 2.97
CA ARG A 13 22.54 10.05 1.67
C ARG A 13 21.98 8.63 1.45
N ILE A 14 22.73 7.61 1.85
CA ILE A 14 22.29 6.21 1.75
C ILE A 14 21.10 5.96 2.68
N VAL A 15 21.18 6.38 3.94
CA VAL A 15 20.09 6.23 4.93
C VAL A 15 18.82 6.93 4.44
N ASP A 16 18.91 8.17 3.97
CA ASP A 16 17.74 8.91 3.47
C ASP A 16 17.02 8.20 2.30
N ILE A 17 17.77 7.46 1.47
CA ILE A 17 17.19 6.67 0.37
C ILE A 17 16.55 5.40 0.91
N LEU A 18 17.23 4.70 1.82
CA LEU A 18 16.73 3.47 2.42
C LEU A 18 15.48 3.72 3.26
N ASP A 19 15.44 4.80 4.03
CA ASP A 19 14.27 5.17 4.84
C ASP A 19 13.05 5.46 3.97
N LYS A 20 13.23 6.11 2.81
CA LYS A 20 12.14 6.33 1.85
C LYS A 20 11.64 5.03 1.24
N PHE A 21 12.55 4.10 0.93
CA PHE A 21 12.18 2.80 0.38
C PHE A 21 11.46 1.95 1.43
N ASP A 22 11.95 1.95 2.67
CA ASP A 22 11.33 1.24 3.78
C ASP A 22 9.92 1.77 4.06
N ALA A 23 9.75 3.09 4.15
CA ALA A 23 8.44 3.70 4.34
C ALA A 23 7.48 3.38 3.18
N LEU A 24 7.97 3.31 1.94
CA LEU A 24 7.13 2.97 0.79
C LEU A 24 6.63 1.52 0.83
N VAL A 25 7.45 0.59 1.32
CA VAL A 25 7.18 -0.86 1.22
C VAL A 25 6.56 -1.43 2.48
N ASN A 26 6.99 -0.97 3.66
CA ASN A 26 6.69 -1.61 4.94
C ASN A 26 5.78 -0.79 5.85
N ASP A 27 5.65 0.52 5.66
CA ASP A 27 4.75 1.33 6.49
C ASP A 27 3.29 0.94 6.21
N LEU A 28 2.53 0.64 7.26
CA LEU A 28 1.14 0.19 7.14
C LEU A 28 0.15 1.33 6.86
N SER A 29 0.54 2.56 7.18
CA SER A 29 -0.31 3.76 7.07
C SER A 29 -0.10 4.49 5.75
N VAL A 30 1.04 4.27 5.07
CA VAL A 30 1.35 4.85 3.76
C VAL A 30 1.82 3.77 2.78
N GLY A 31 2.23 4.17 1.58
CA GLY A 31 2.86 3.27 0.62
C GLY A 31 2.00 2.09 0.16
N LEU A 32 2.67 0.97 -0.14
CA LEU A 32 2.05 -0.22 -0.74
C LEU A 32 1.00 -0.89 0.16
N PRO A 33 1.22 -1.08 1.48
CA PRO A 33 0.23 -1.71 2.35
C PRO A 33 -1.08 -0.90 2.45
N ALA A 34 -0.96 0.42 2.57
CA ALA A 34 -2.11 1.32 2.61
C ALA A 34 -2.90 1.28 1.30
N GLU A 35 -2.20 1.34 0.15
CA GLU A 35 -2.86 1.25 -1.16
C GLU A 35 -3.53 -0.11 -1.37
N LEU A 36 -2.89 -1.21 -1.01
CA LEU A 36 -3.48 -2.55 -1.10
C LEU A 36 -4.77 -2.66 -0.29
N THR A 37 -4.78 -2.10 0.92
CA THR A 37 -5.95 -2.09 1.79
C THR A 37 -7.09 -1.28 1.17
N ALA A 38 -6.81 -0.07 0.67
CA ALA A 38 -7.79 0.75 -0.03
C ALA A 38 -8.36 0.04 -1.28
N ARG A 39 -7.51 -0.64 -2.06
CA ARG A 39 -7.94 -1.39 -3.25
C ARG A 39 -8.80 -2.60 -2.92
N ARG A 40 -8.52 -3.30 -1.82
CA ARG A 40 -9.39 -4.39 -1.33
C ARG A 40 -10.76 -3.88 -0.94
N GLN A 41 -10.83 -2.80 -0.16
CA GLN A 41 -12.10 -2.18 0.22
C GLN A 41 -12.89 -1.70 -1.01
N GLN A 42 -12.20 -1.10 -1.97
CA GLN A 42 -12.81 -0.68 -3.23
C GLN A 42 -13.39 -1.88 -4.00
N TYR A 43 -12.62 -2.97 -4.11
CA TYR A 43 -13.07 -4.19 -4.78
C TYR A 43 -14.30 -4.78 -4.09
N GLU A 44 -14.29 -4.90 -2.76
CA GLU A 44 -15.42 -5.42 -1.98
C GLU A 44 -16.68 -4.57 -2.17
N TYR A 45 -16.55 -3.25 -2.08
CA TYR A 45 -17.67 -2.32 -2.31
C TYR A 45 -18.30 -2.53 -3.70
N TYR A 46 -17.49 -2.59 -4.76
CA TYR A 46 -18.01 -2.77 -6.11
C TYR A 46 -18.53 -4.18 -6.37
N ARG A 47 -17.87 -5.22 -5.82
CA ARG A 47 -18.34 -6.60 -5.89
C ARG A 47 -19.74 -6.70 -5.28
N ASP A 48 -19.92 -6.19 -4.07
CA ASP A 48 -21.20 -6.27 -3.37
C ASP A 48 -22.27 -5.45 -4.09
N ARG A 49 -21.94 -4.25 -4.60
CA ARG A 49 -22.85 -3.45 -5.41
C ARG A 49 -23.28 -4.14 -6.71
N LEU A 50 -22.36 -4.83 -7.41
CA LEU A 50 -22.65 -5.50 -8.68
C LEU A 50 -23.43 -6.81 -8.48
N LEU A 51 -23.18 -7.52 -7.37
CA LEU A 51 -23.82 -8.80 -7.06
C LEU A 51 -25.09 -8.65 -6.22
N THR A 52 -25.38 -7.46 -5.69
CA THR A 52 -26.68 -7.14 -5.10
C THR A 52 -27.66 -6.80 -6.21
N PHE A 53 -28.38 -7.81 -6.70
CA PHE A 53 -29.53 -7.59 -7.56
C PHE A 53 -30.71 -7.16 -6.70
N LYS A 54 -31.35 -6.03 -7.04
CA LYS A 54 -32.69 -5.75 -6.50
C LYS A 54 -33.61 -6.85 -7.02
N GLU A 55 -34.28 -7.56 -6.12
CA GLU A 55 -35.37 -8.45 -6.51
C GLU A 55 -36.35 -7.64 -7.37
N LEU A 56 -36.67 -8.16 -8.56
CA LEU A 56 -37.69 -7.56 -9.40
C LEU A 56 -39.00 -7.74 -8.66
N GLU A 57 -39.56 -6.64 -8.16
CA GLU A 57 -40.92 -6.62 -7.61
C GLU A 57 -41.86 -7.27 -8.64
N PRO A 58 -42.64 -8.30 -8.25
CA PRO A 58 -43.52 -8.96 -9.18
C PRO A 58 -44.52 -7.94 -9.73
N ALA A 59 -44.55 -7.83 -11.06
CA ALA A 59 -45.50 -6.97 -11.75
C ALA A 59 -46.92 -7.36 -11.32
N SER A 60 -47.63 -6.42 -10.69
CA SER A 60 -49.04 -6.54 -10.31
C SER A 60 -49.96 -6.50 -11.52
#